data_AF-A0A969KVL0-F1
#
_entry.id   AF-A0A969KVL0-F1
#
_cell.length_a   1.000
_cell.length_b   1.000
_cell.length_c   1.000
_cell.angle_alpha   90.00
_cell.angle_beta   90.00
_cell.angle_gamma   90.00
#
_symmetry.space_group_name_H-M   'P 1'
#
loop_
_entity.id
_entity.type
_entity.pdbx_description
1 polymer ?
#
loop_
_entity_poly.entity_id
_entity_poly.type
_entity_poly.pdbx_seq_one_letter_code
_entity_poly.pdbx_strand_id
1 'polypeptide(L)'
;MDQREIEHRNQVLHAYFEGRDWDKNNEYTLKRKLVLDGKQLLPNYPYVIEDEWEVEPGRTDRGRGDLVFTDGNGRFAIVEVKWIDLQSTGRTGSTRRGSNRKKRRTVEEQAASYAEIYAKLIFDELDTVKQVEAFVFTNEYEQPRRL
;
A
#
# COMPACT_ATOMS: atom_id res chain seq x y z
N MET A 1 3.07 -18.91 4.46
CA MET A 1 3.84 -18.11 5.45
C MET A 1 3.42 -18.58 6.83
N ASP A 2 4.36 -18.81 7.75
CA ASP A 2 4.02 -19.21 9.12
C ASP A 2 3.44 -18.02 9.90
N GLN A 3 2.53 -18.27 10.84
CA GLN A 3 1.89 -17.20 11.63
C GLN A 3 2.93 -16.38 12.41
N ARG A 4 3.97 -17.03 12.93
CA ARG A 4 5.07 -16.36 13.65
C ARG A 4 5.85 -15.39 12.76
N GLU A 5 6.03 -15.75 11.49
CA GLU A 5 6.71 -14.88 10.52
C GLU A 5 5.87 -13.64 10.22
N ILE A 6 4.56 -13.82 10.01
CA ILE A 6 3.62 -12.70 9.78
C ILE A 6 3.63 -11.73 10.96
N GLU A 7 3.51 -12.26 12.18
CA GLU A 7 3.54 -11.45 13.40
C GLU A 7 4.86 -10.73 13.59
N HIS A 8 5.98 -11.41 13.31
CA HIS A 8 7.31 -10.82 13.40
C HIS A 8 7.50 -9.67 12.41
N ARG A 9 7.19 -9.89 11.13
CA ARG A 9 7.27 -8.85 10.08
C ARG A 9 6.39 -7.65 10.43
N ASN A 10 5.16 -7.92 10.88
CA ASN A 10 4.25 -6.87 11.33
C ASN A 10 4.83 -6.05 12.49
N GLN A 11 5.38 -6.70 13.50
CA GLN A 11 6.01 -6.01 14.63
C GLN A 11 7.21 -5.16 14.20
N VAL A 12 8.07 -5.70 13.34
CA VAL A 12 9.25 -4.98 12.81
C VAL A 12 8.83 -3.74 12.03
N LEU A 13 7.87 -3.88 11.11
CA LEU A 13 7.37 -2.75 10.32
C LEU A 13 6.66 -1.72 11.19
N HIS A 14 5.82 -2.15 12.15
CA HIS A 14 5.22 -1.21 13.11
C HIS A 14 6.29 -0.41 13.87
N ALA A 15 7.29 -1.08 14.45
CA ALA A 15 8.35 -0.40 15.18
C ALA A 15 9.14 0.58 14.29
N TYR A 16 9.40 0.20 13.04
CA TYR A 16 10.05 1.06 12.05
C TYR A 16 9.25 2.34 11.78
N PHE A 17 7.94 2.21 11.50
CA PHE A 17 7.07 3.36 11.23
C PHE A 17 6.81 4.20 12.49
N GLU A 18 6.72 3.59 13.68
CA GLU A 18 6.60 4.30 14.95
C GLU A 18 7.79 5.24 15.18
N GLY A 19 9.02 4.74 15.01
CA GLY A 19 10.26 5.48 15.26
C GLY A 19 10.67 6.51 14.20
N ARG A 20 10.01 6.53 13.03
CA ARG A 20 10.33 7.45 11.93
C ARG A 20 9.30 8.60 11.85
N ASP A 21 9.20 9.38 12.91
CA ASP A 21 8.28 10.54 13.01
C ASP A 21 8.85 11.85 12.44
N TRP A 22 10.13 11.86 12.05
CA TRP A 22 10.85 13.02 11.53
C TRP A 22 10.63 13.27 10.03
N ASP A 23 10.16 12.28 9.26
CA ASP A 23 9.91 12.40 7.83
C ASP A 23 8.56 13.08 7.57
N LYS A 24 8.62 14.34 7.14
CA LYS A 24 7.44 15.20 6.90
C LYS A 24 6.92 15.10 5.47
N ASN A 25 7.38 14.15 4.67
CA ASN A 25 6.78 13.92 3.36
C ASN A 25 5.30 13.52 3.51
N ASN A 26 4.41 14.15 2.75
CA ASN A 26 2.98 13.93 2.88
C ASN A 26 2.55 12.48 2.52
N GLU A 27 3.18 11.88 1.51
CA GLU A 27 2.93 10.47 1.14
C GLU A 27 3.44 9.54 2.24
N TYR A 28 4.63 9.82 2.78
CA TYR A 28 5.16 9.08 3.91
C TYR A 28 4.25 9.18 5.14
N THR A 29 3.76 10.38 5.47
CA THR A 29 2.83 10.60 6.59
C THR A 29 1.54 9.78 6.43
N LEU A 30 1.02 9.72 5.19
CA LEU A 30 -0.17 8.93 4.88
C LEU A 30 0.10 7.42 4.98
N LYS A 31 1.24 6.96 4.48
CA LYS A 31 1.71 5.57 4.57
C LYS A 31 1.91 5.14 6.03
N ARG A 32 2.58 5.98 6.83
CA ARG A 32 2.78 5.80 8.27
C ARG A 32 1.44 5.68 9.00
N LYS A 33 0.49 6.59 8.72
CA LYS A 33 -0.85 6.50 9.29
C LYS A 33 -1.50 5.15 8.98
N LEU A 34 -1.41 4.70 7.73
CA LEU A 34 -1.99 3.41 7.32
C LEU A 34 -1.37 2.23 8.07
N VAL A 35 -0.05 2.21 8.27
CA VAL A 35 0.61 1.15 9.04
C VAL A 35 0.17 1.18 10.50
N LEU A 36 0.28 2.34 11.17
CA LEU A 36 0.00 2.45 12.60
C LEU A 36 -1.48 2.22 12.94
N ASP A 37 -2.38 2.71 12.10
CA ASP A 37 -3.83 2.58 12.29
C ASP A 37 -4.42 1.41 11.47
N GLY A 38 -3.58 0.51 10.92
CA GLY A 38 -3.97 -0.49 9.92
C GLY A 38 -5.10 -1.40 10.37
N LYS A 39 -5.13 -1.80 11.65
CA LYS A 39 -6.21 -2.62 12.22
C LYS A 39 -7.57 -1.92 12.20
N GLN A 40 -7.60 -0.59 12.28
CA GLN A 40 -8.82 0.20 12.21
C GLN A 40 -9.18 0.52 10.75
N LEU A 41 -8.19 0.87 9.93
CA LEU A 41 -8.40 1.32 8.56
C LEU A 41 -8.63 0.18 7.56
N LEU A 42 -8.06 -0.99 7.83
CA LEU A 42 -8.13 -2.18 6.99
C LEU A 42 -8.34 -3.44 7.85
N PRO A 43 -9.47 -3.55 8.58
CA PRO A 43 -9.67 -4.55 9.63
C PRO A 43 -9.62 -6.01 9.16
N ASN A 44 -9.91 -6.24 7.87
CA ASN A 44 -9.85 -7.58 7.27
C ASN A 44 -8.40 -8.03 6.96
N TYR A 45 -7.43 -7.12 7.02
CA TYR A 45 -6.02 -7.37 6.74
C TYR A 45 -5.15 -6.73 7.84
N PRO A 46 -5.21 -7.24 9.08
CA PRO A 46 -4.64 -6.58 10.26
C PRO A 46 -3.11 -6.63 10.35
N TYR A 47 -2.42 -7.37 9.48
CA TYR A 47 -0.97 -7.53 9.53
C TYR A 47 -0.32 -6.89 8.30
N VAL A 48 0.58 -5.94 8.49
CA VAL A 48 1.49 -5.48 7.42
C VAL A 48 2.70 -6.40 7.36
N ILE A 49 3.12 -6.85 6.18
CA ILE A 49 4.22 -7.82 6.03
C ILE A 49 5.33 -7.37 5.08
N GLU A 50 5.07 -6.38 4.24
CA GLU A 50 6.05 -5.82 3.31
C GLU A 50 5.89 -4.29 3.21
N ASP A 51 7.01 -3.61 3.00
CA ASP A 51 7.12 -2.18 2.74
C ASP A 51 8.12 -1.97 1.58
N GLU A 52 7.74 -1.17 0.58
CA GLU A 52 8.56 -0.90 -0.61
C GLU A 52 9.10 -2.19 -1.29
N TRP A 53 8.24 -3.19 -1.46
CA TRP A 53 8.60 -4.49 -2.02
C TRP A 53 8.94 -4.39 -3.51
N GLU A 54 9.89 -5.20 -3.96
CA GLU A 54 10.33 -5.20 -5.36
C GLU A 54 9.30 -5.92 -6.24
N VAL A 55 8.76 -5.21 -7.23
CA VAL A 55 7.77 -5.77 -8.17
C VAL A 55 8.40 -6.87 -9.04
N GLU A 56 9.69 -6.71 -9.35
CA GLU A 56 10.52 -7.72 -10.00
C GLU A 56 11.75 -7.97 -9.10
N PRO A 57 11.93 -9.18 -8.55
CA PRO A 57 13.03 -9.46 -7.63
C PRO A 57 14.40 -9.14 -8.23
N GLY A 58 15.21 -8.39 -7.49
CA GLY A 58 16.54 -7.94 -7.90
C GLY A 58 16.53 -6.77 -8.89
N ARG A 59 15.38 -6.15 -9.16
CA ARG A 59 15.20 -5.10 -10.17
C ARG A 59 14.46 -3.89 -9.60
N THR A 60 15.18 -3.11 -8.80
CA THR A 60 14.69 -1.84 -8.24
C THR A 60 14.29 -0.80 -9.30
N ASP A 61 14.80 -0.93 -10.54
CA ASP A 61 14.44 -0.08 -11.69
C ASP A 61 13.04 -0.36 -12.25
N ARG A 62 12.41 -1.47 -11.85
CA ARG A 62 11.13 -1.95 -12.39
C ARG A 62 9.91 -1.58 -11.55
N GLY A 63 10.13 -0.85 -10.45
CA GLY A 63 9.10 -0.36 -9.56
C GLY A 63 9.10 -1.06 -8.22
N ARG A 64 8.57 -0.36 -7.22
CA ARG A 64 8.40 -0.86 -5.85
C ARG A 64 6.96 -0.62 -5.44
N GLY A 65 6.30 -1.65 -4.92
CA GLY A 65 4.96 -1.51 -4.38
C GLY A 65 5.00 -0.97 -2.95
N ASP A 66 4.00 -0.20 -2.55
CA ASP A 66 4.07 0.55 -1.31
C ASP A 66 3.97 -0.33 -0.06
N LEU A 67 2.87 -1.06 0.10
CA LEU A 67 2.60 -1.89 1.27
C LEU A 67 1.86 -3.18 0.88
N VAL A 68 2.12 -4.24 1.65
CA VAL A 68 1.33 -5.47 1.61
C VAL A 68 0.80 -5.79 2.99
N PHE A 69 -0.52 -5.98 3.08
CA PHE A 69 -1.19 -6.48 4.26
C PHE A 69 -1.72 -7.90 4.05
N THR A 70 -1.94 -8.65 5.14
CA THR A 70 -2.52 -9.99 5.12
C THR A 70 -3.49 -10.23 6.28
N ASP A 71 -4.41 -11.16 6.07
CA ASP A 71 -5.31 -11.70 7.10
C ASP A 71 -4.69 -12.82 7.95
N GLY A 72 -3.45 -13.22 7.64
CA GLY A 72 -2.77 -14.35 8.28
C GLY A 72 -3.18 -15.72 7.72
N ASN A 73 -4.19 -15.76 6.84
CA ASN A 73 -4.84 -16.98 6.38
C ASN A 73 -4.82 -17.12 4.85
N GLY A 74 -3.90 -16.44 4.19
CA GLY A 74 -3.67 -16.53 2.74
C GLY A 74 -4.42 -15.50 1.91
N ARG A 75 -5.04 -14.48 2.53
CA ARG A 75 -5.54 -13.31 1.81
C ARG A 75 -4.57 -12.15 1.98
N PHE A 76 -4.39 -11.41 0.90
CA PHE A 76 -3.46 -10.28 0.83
C PHE A 76 -4.14 -9.04 0.26
N ALA A 77 -3.77 -7.89 0.79
CA ALA A 77 -4.16 -6.58 0.28
C ALA A 77 -2.89 -5.83 -0.14
N ILE A 78 -2.79 -5.53 -1.44
CA ILE A 78 -1.76 -4.66 -2.00
C ILE A 78 -2.29 -3.24 -1.94
N VAL A 79 -1.60 -2.37 -1.21
CA VAL A 79 -2.07 -1.00 -0.99
C VAL A 79 -1.07 -0.01 -1.55
N GLU A 80 -1.48 0.71 -2.59
CA GLU A 80 -0.72 1.85 -3.13
C GLU A 80 -1.17 3.16 -2.46
N VAL A 81 -0.21 3.95 -2.01
CA VAL A 81 -0.45 5.18 -1.26
C VAL A 81 -0.18 6.39 -2.15
N LYS A 82 -1.13 7.33 -2.20
CA LYS A 82 -0.94 8.57 -2.97
C LYS A 82 -1.47 9.80 -2.29
N TRP A 83 -0.62 10.82 -2.17
CA TRP A 83 -1.06 12.13 -1.75
C TRP A 83 -1.62 12.93 -2.93
N ILE A 84 -2.87 13.38 -2.80
CA ILE A 84 -3.56 14.22 -3.77
C ILE A 84 -3.54 15.66 -3.27
N ASP A 85 -3.08 16.56 -4.13
CA ASP A 85 -3.05 17.98 -3.85
C ASP A 85 -4.43 18.60 -4.06
N LEU A 86 -5.10 18.89 -2.94
CA LEU A 86 -6.47 19.42 -2.90
C LEU A 86 -6.54 20.94 -2.83
N GLN A 87 -5.43 21.62 -2.50
CA GLN A 87 -5.47 23.03 -2.07
C GLN A 87 -4.45 23.96 -2.74
N SER A 88 -3.50 23.46 -3.55
CA SER A 88 -2.53 24.36 -4.18
C SER A 88 -3.20 25.43 -5.04
N THR A 89 -2.71 26.67 -4.88
CA THR A 89 -3.22 27.89 -5.52
C THR A 89 -2.53 28.20 -6.86
N GLY A 90 -1.45 27.49 -7.20
CA GLY A 90 -0.62 27.77 -8.38
C GLY A 90 -1.15 27.24 -9.72
N ARG A 91 -2.30 26.55 -9.75
CA ARG A 91 -2.93 26.04 -10.98
C ARG A 91 -4.39 26.47 -11.06
N THR A 92 -4.87 26.71 -12.27
CA THR A 92 -6.30 26.89 -12.51
C THR A 92 -7.07 25.64 -12.07
N GLY A 93 -8.28 25.84 -11.53
CA GLY A 93 -9.08 24.76 -10.94
C GLY A 93 -9.36 23.59 -11.89
N SER A 94 -9.53 23.84 -13.20
CA SER A 94 -9.75 22.81 -14.22
C SER A 94 -8.51 21.95 -14.47
N THR A 95 -7.34 22.57 -14.64
CA THR A 95 -6.06 21.88 -14.84
C THR A 95 -5.72 21.00 -13.64
N ARG A 96 -5.94 21.50 -12.41
CA ARG A 96 -5.73 20.74 -11.19
C ARG A 96 -6.65 19.52 -11.11
N ARG A 97 -7.95 19.67 -11.37
CA ARG A 97 -8.90 18.56 -11.40
C ARG A 97 -8.49 17.50 -12.41
N GLY A 98 -8.09 17.91 -13.61
CA GLY A 98 -7.58 17.00 -14.65
C GLY A 98 -6.33 16.25 -14.22
N SER A 99 -5.34 16.95 -13.63
CA SER A 99 -4.12 16.33 -13.11
C SER A 99 -4.41 15.32 -12.00
N ASN A 100 -5.25 15.68 -11.03
CA ASN A 100 -5.60 14.77 -9.93
C ASN A 100 -6.38 13.55 -10.45
N ARG A 101 -7.27 13.72 -11.44
CA ARG A 101 -7.96 12.57 -12.07
C ARG A 101 -6.96 11.61 -12.73
N LYS A 102 -5.96 12.13 -13.45
CA LYS A 102 -4.89 11.30 -14.03
C LYS A 102 -4.11 10.57 -12.94
N LYS A 103 -3.69 11.28 -11.88
CA LYS A 103 -2.97 10.66 -10.75
C LYS A 103 -3.76 9.53 -10.10
N ARG A 104 -5.06 9.72 -9.84
CA ARG A 104 -5.95 8.68 -9.29
C ARG A 104 -5.97 7.45 -10.20
N ARG A 105 -6.24 7.66 -11.49
CA ARG A 105 -6.26 6.57 -12.46
C ARG A 105 -4.92 5.82 -12.51
N THR A 106 -3.81 6.55 -12.50
CA THR A 106 -2.48 5.93 -12.49
C THR A 106 -2.24 5.09 -11.24
N VAL A 107 -2.58 5.57 -10.04
CA VAL A 107 -2.40 4.78 -8.82
C VAL A 107 -3.35 3.58 -8.76
N GLU A 108 -4.57 3.72 -9.28
CA GLU A 108 -5.51 2.60 -9.43
C GLU A 108 -4.97 1.51 -10.37
N GLU A 109 -4.45 1.91 -11.54
CA GLU A 109 -3.82 1.00 -12.50
C GLU A 109 -2.56 0.34 -11.91
N GLN A 110 -1.75 1.08 -11.14
CA GLN A 110 -0.59 0.54 -10.44
C GLN A 110 -0.99 -0.52 -9.40
N ALA A 111 -1.93 -0.21 -8.51
CA ALA A 111 -2.36 -1.13 -7.47
C ALA A 111 -2.96 -2.42 -8.06
N ALA A 112 -3.77 -2.31 -9.12
CA ALA A 112 -4.30 -3.47 -9.83
C ALA A 112 -3.18 -4.32 -10.45
N SER A 113 -2.25 -3.68 -11.17
CA SER A 113 -1.12 -4.39 -11.78
C SER A 113 -0.22 -5.06 -10.73
N TYR A 114 0.04 -4.39 -9.61
CA TYR A 114 0.88 -4.92 -8.54
C TYR A 114 0.20 -6.06 -7.78
N ALA A 115 -1.12 -6.02 -7.60
CA ALA A 115 -1.87 -7.17 -7.07
C ALA A 115 -1.75 -8.41 -7.96
N GLU A 116 -1.84 -8.26 -9.28
CA GLU A 116 -1.64 -9.38 -10.21
C GLU A 116 -0.22 -9.93 -10.17
N ILE A 117 0.79 -9.05 -10.08
CA ILE A 117 2.19 -9.46 -10.01
C ILE A 117 2.48 -10.15 -8.68
N TYR A 118 2.06 -9.55 -7.57
CA TYR A 118 2.24 -10.11 -6.24
C TYR A 118 1.60 -11.50 -6.16
N ALA A 119 0.36 -11.64 -6.66
CA ALA A 119 -0.34 -12.92 -6.70
C ALA A 119 0.49 -14.01 -7.40
N LYS A 120 1.16 -13.70 -8.50
CA LYS A 120 2.02 -14.66 -9.22
C LYS A 120 3.25 -15.02 -8.39
N LEU A 121 3.95 -14.02 -7.85
CA LEU A 121 5.15 -14.22 -7.05
C LEU A 121 4.87 -15.10 -5.83
N ILE A 122 3.81 -14.78 -5.08
CA ILE A 122 3.51 -15.53 -3.86
C ILE A 122 2.89 -16.89 -4.15
N PHE A 123 2.24 -17.08 -5.29
CA PHE A 123 1.68 -18.39 -5.65
C PHE A 123 2.79 -19.42 -5.89
N ASP A 124 3.92 -18.98 -6.45
CA ASP A 124 5.10 -19.84 -6.64
C ASP A 124 5.79 -20.17 -5.30
N GLU A 125 5.66 -19.31 -4.29
CA GLU A 125 6.30 -19.48 -2.98
C GLU A 125 5.40 -20.17 -1.94
N LEU A 126 4.08 -19.97 -2.01
CA LEU A 126 3.12 -20.33 -0.98
C LEU A 126 1.91 -21.06 -1.56
N ASP A 127 1.76 -22.33 -1.20
CA ASP A 127 0.62 -23.17 -1.60
C ASP A 127 -0.71 -22.79 -0.90
N THR A 128 -0.70 -21.76 -0.06
CA THR A 128 -1.84 -21.35 0.79
C THR A 128 -2.51 -20.06 0.35
N VAL A 129 -2.16 -19.53 -0.82
CA VAL A 129 -2.70 -18.26 -1.33
C VAL A 129 -4.15 -18.45 -1.74
N LYS A 130 -5.05 -17.72 -1.10
CA LYS A 130 -6.49 -17.75 -1.37
C LYS A 130 -6.93 -16.57 -2.22
N GLN A 131 -6.36 -15.40 -1.95
CA GLN A 131 -6.82 -14.17 -2.58
C GLN A 131 -5.77 -13.07 -2.48
N VAL A 132 -5.66 -12.26 -3.53
CA VAL A 132 -4.93 -11.00 -3.52
C VAL A 132 -5.85 -9.92 -4.06
N GLU A 133 -5.99 -8.82 -3.32
CA GLU A 133 -6.87 -7.71 -3.64
C GLU A 133 -6.08 -6.41 -3.74
N ALA A 134 -6.46 -5.56 -4.69
CA ALA A 134 -5.84 -4.25 -4.89
C ALA A 134 -6.60 -3.16 -4.11
N PHE A 135 -5.85 -2.28 -3.46
CA PHE A 135 -6.36 -1.14 -2.74
C PHE A 135 -5.55 0.11 -3.08
N VAL A 136 -6.22 1.25 -3.01
CA VAL A 136 -5.58 2.57 -3.05
C VAL A 136 -5.89 3.32 -1.77
N PHE A 137 -4.91 4.01 -1.20
CA PHE A 137 -5.11 4.89 -0.07
C PHE A 137 -4.64 6.30 -0.40
N THR A 138 -5.60 7.23 -0.45
CA THR A 138 -5.33 8.65 -0.69
C THR A 138 -5.83 9.48 0.47
N ASN A 139 -5.26 10.68 0.62
CA ASN A 139 -5.68 11.67 1.62
C ASN A 139 -7.09 12.25 1.39
N GLU A 140 -7.82 11.74 0.37
CA GLU A 140 -9.21 12.12 0.09
C GLU A 140 -10.21 11.24 0.82
N TYR A 141 -9.78 10.08 1.31
CA TYR A 141 -10.63 9.09 1.96
C TYR A 141 -10.12 8.79 3.36
N GLU A 142 -11.04 8.46 4.26
CA GLU A 142 -10.69 8.08 5.63
C GLU A 142 -10.02 6.70 5.70
N GLN A 143 -10.33 5.82 4.74
CA GLN A 143 -9.86 4.43 4.68
C GLN A 143 -9.38 4.05 3.26
N PRO A 144 -8.51 3.03 3.13
CA PRO A 144 -8.18 2.45 1.84
C PRO A 144 -9.42 1.99 1.08
N ARG A 145 -9.43 2.22 -0.22
CA ARG A 145 -10.49 1.80 -1.12
C ARG A 145 -10.04 0.61 -1.94
N ARG A 146 -10.84 -0.45 -1.91
CA ARG A 146 -10.70 -1.59 -2.81
C ARG A 146 -11.02 -1.18 -4.26
N LEU A 147 -10.28 -1.74 -5.22
CA LEU A 147 -10.53 -1.61 -6.66
C LEU A 147 -11.43 -2.72 -7.20
#